data_AF-A0A255EHG8-F1
#
_entry.id   AF-A0A255EHG8-F1
#
_cell.length_a   1.000
_cell.length_b   1.000
_cell.length_c   1.000
_cell.angle_alpha   90.00
_cell.angle_beta   90.00
_cell.angle_gamma   90.00
#
_symmetry.space_group_name_H-M   'P 1'
#
loop_
_entity.id
_entity.type
_entity.pdbx_description
1 polymer ?
#
loop_
_entity_poly.entity_id
_entity_poly.type
_entity_poly.pdbx_seq_one_letter_code
_entity_poly.pdbx_strand_id
1 'polypeptide(L)'
;MRFSHQRAAAAPTGGRAVRGPEMREIRDAVITDIGSLRQGRQGQQDLDARLGRALHQHLQIQRSDAGQREVWSFLTLLVFPDILRARFPDLQRARALGGERNVLYRVWLRQELLGDLARSGPNALREDEFVQLLERRAVARIPHLSRICAEEILTQDHPNRPDVFTRPFMKLVVRLTGPLDLGAVPEDELRGLVARQRQAVLDSL
;
A
#
# COMPACT_ATOMS: atom_id res chain seq x y z
N MET A 1 -14.32 18.48 9.49
CA MET A 1 -13.21 17.65 10.00
C MET A 1 -13.21 17.66 11.52
N ARG A 2 -12.78 16.57 12.15
CA ARG A 2 -12.55 16.47 13.60
C ARG A 2 -11.19 15.80 13.82
N PHE A 3 -10.41 16.31 14.76
CA PHE A 3 -9.03 15.86 15.01
C PHE A 3 -8.86 15.08 16.31
N SER A 4 -9.97 14.75 16.98
CA SER A 4 -10.00 13.92 18.18
C SER A 4 -11.32 13.15 18.24
N HIS A 5 -11.32 12.04 18.97
CA HIS A 5 -12.51 11.25 19.24
C HIS A 5 -12.48 10.77 20.71
N GLN A 6 -13.61 10.82 21.42
CA GLN A 6 -13.67 10.48 22.85
C GLN A 6 -13.22 9.05 23.19
N ARG A 7 -13.28 8.14 22.20
CA ARG A 7 -12.81 6.75 22.32
C ARG A 7 -11.45 6.50 21.68
N ALA A 8 -10.72 7.53 21.23
CA ALA A 8 -9.38 7.36 20.70
C ALA A 8 -8.39 7.14 21.87
N ALA A 9 -7.66 6.03 21.82
CA ALA A 9 -6.60 5.70 22.76
C ALA A 9 -5.42 5.12 21.98
N ALA A 10 -4.19 5.34 22.46
CA ALA A 10 -3.02 4.67 21.90
C ALA A 10 -3.09 3.17 22.20
N ALA A 11 -2.58 2.33 21.30
CA ALA A 11 -2.40 0.93 21.63
C ALA A 11 -1.46 0.79 22.84
N PRO A 12 -1.65 -0.20 23.72
CA PRO A 12 -0.82 -0.42 24.91
C PRO A 12 0.57 -1.00 24.56
N THR A 13 1.10 -0.68 23.37
CA THR A 13 2.38 -1.16 22.83
C THR A 13 3.47 -0.08 22.82
N GLY A 14 3.29 1.00 23.61
CA GLY A 14 4.34 1.99 23.87
C GLY A 14 4.34 3.25 22.98
N GLY A 15 3.28 3.51 22.21
CA GLY A 15 3.14 4.71 21.37
C GLY A 15 2.53 5.92 22.11
N ARG A 16 2.91 7.15 21.73
CA ARG A 16 2.25 8.39 22.20
C ARG A 16 0.99 8.64 21.38
N ALA A 17 -0.15 8.82 22.03
CA ALA A 17 -1.36 9.27 21.36
C ALA A 17 -1.15 10.68 20.76
N VAL A 18 -1.32 10.80 19.44
CA VAL A 18 -1.28 12.08 18.73
C VAL A 18 -2.43 12.96 19.23
N ARG A 19 -2.13 14.20 19.60
CA ARG A 19 -3.14 15.16 20.09
C ARG A 19 -3.82 15.88 18.92
N GLY A 20 -4.98 16.48 19.18
CA GLY A 20 -5.77 17.18 18.16
C GLY A 20 -5.02 18.26 17.35
N PRO A 21 -4.19 19.13 17.97
CA PRO A 21 -3.39 20.11 17.25
C PRO A 21 -2.37 19.47 16.30
N GLU A 22 -1.65 18.46 16.79
CA GLU A 22 -0.65 17.72 16.02
C GLU A 22 -1.29 16.97 14.83
N MET A 23 -2.48 16.39 15.01
CA MET A 23 -3.21 15.75 13.90
C MET A 23 -3.65 16.77 12.82
N ARG A 24 -3.89 18.03 13.21
CA ARG A 24 -4.17 19.11 12.25
C ARG A 24 -2.93 19.48 11.46
N GLU A 25 -1.78 19.61 12.12
CA GLU A 25 -0.50 19.86 11.46
C GLU A 25 -0.16 18.76 10.45
N ILE A 26 -0.32 17.49 10.86
CA ILE A 26 -0.16 16.33 9.96
C ILE A 26 -1.10 16.43 8.76
N ARG A 27 -2.39 16.74 9.00
CA ARG A 27 -3.35 16.89 7.91
C ARG A 27 -2.90 17.97 6.93
N ASP A 28 -2.54 19.15 7.45
CA ASP A 28 -2.20 20.29 6.61
C ASP A 28 -0.92 20.02 5.79
N ALA A 29 0.06 19.32 6.38
CA ALA A 29 1.26 18.85 5.67
C ALA A 29 0.91 17.83 4.56
N VAL A 30 0.07 16.84 4.86
CA VAL A 30 -0.38 15.86 3.85
C VAL A 30 -1.13 16.54 2.70
N ILE A 31 -2.07 17.44 2.99
CA ILE A 31 -2.84 18.16 1.96
C ILE A 31 -1.92 19.04 1.10
N THR A 32 -0.92 19.67 1.73
CA THR A 32 0.07 20.48 1.00
C THR A 32 0.87 19.63 0.03
N ASP A 33 1.38 18.48 0.47
CA ASP A 33 2.21 17.59 -0.34
C ASP A 33 1.45 16.94 -1.51
N ILE A 34 0.19 16.55 -1.30
CA ILE A 34 -0.60 15.95 -2.39
C ILE A 34 -1.11 16.99 -3.40
N GLY A 35 -1.19 18.27 -3.02
CA GLY A 35 -1.73 19.35 -3.83
C GLY A 35 -3.18 19.10 -4.28
N SER A 36 -3.45 19.22 -5.59
CA SER A 36 -4.82 19.11 -6.13
C SER A 36 -5.40 17.70 -6.00
N LEU A 37 -6.61 17.63 -5.44
CA LEU A 37 -7.45 16.43 -5.36
C LEU A 37 -8.23 16.14 -6.67
N ARG A 38 -8.33 17.11 -7.58
CA ARG A 38 -9.06 16.97 -8.86
C ARG A 38 -8.14 16.44 -9.94
N GLN A 39 -8.42 15.22 -10.40
CA GLN A 39 -7.59 14.49 -11.35
C GLN A 39 -8.47 13.60 -12.26
N GLY A 40 -8.16 13.51 -13.56
CA GLY A 40 -8.72 12.50 -14.45
C GLY A 40 -8.18 11.09 -14.11
N ARG A 41 -8.58 10.05 -14.86
CA ARG A 41 -8.17 8.64 -14.57
C ARG A 41 -6.65 8.46 -14.41
N GLN A 42 -5.83 9.01 -15.31
CA GLN A 42 -4.36 8.95 -15.18
C GLN A 42 -3.85 9.68 -13.94
N GLY A 43 -4.50 10.77 -13.55
CA GLY A 43 -4.15 11.51 -12.34
C GLY A 43 -4.59 10.83 -11.05
N GLN A 44 -5.44 9.80 -11.08
CA GLN A 44 -5.79 9.03 -9.88
C GLN A 44 -4.63 8.16 -9.39
N GLN A 45 -3.85 7.56 -10.29
CA GLN A 45 -2.65 6.80 -9.92
C GLN A 45 -1.57 7.72 -9.36
N ASP A 46 -1.41 8.90 -9.98
CA ASP A 46 -0.47 9.90 -9.50
C ASP A 46 -0.87 10.48 -8.14
N LEU A 47 -2.16 10.77 -7.93
CA LEU A 47 -2.70 11.14 -6.63
C LEU A 47 -2.41 10.06 -5.58
N ASP A 48 -2.52 8.78 -5.92
CA ASP A 48 -2.22 7.69 -4.99
C ASP A 48 -0.77 7.58 -4.60
N ALA A 49 0.14 7.72 -5.57
CA ALA A 49 1.57 7.71 -5.31
C ALA A 49 1.95 8.89 -4.38
N ARG A 50 1.43 10.09 -4.66
CA ARG A 50 1.66 11.28 -3.83
C ARG A 50 1.04 11.14 -2.43
N LEU A 51 -0.20 10.66 -2.35
CA LEU A 51 -0.90 10.45 -1.09
C LEU A 51 -0.24 9.37 -0.23
N GLY A 52 0.17 8.24 -0.81
CA GLY A 52 0.90 7.20 -0.10
C GLY A 52 2.20 7.73 0.50
N ARG A 53 2.98 8.47 -0.30
CA ARG A 53 4.21 9.14 0.14
C ARG A 53 3.97 10.12 1.27
N ALA A 54 3.02 11.03 1.12
CA ALA A 54 2.70 12.04 2.12
C ALA A 54 2.21 11.41 3.43
N LEU A 55 1.31 10.42 3.37
CA LEU A 55 0.83 9.72 4.56
C LEU A 55 1.96 9.00 5.28
N HIS A 56 2.82 8.27 4.56
CA HIS A 56 3.94 7.57 5.16
C HIS A 56 4.94 8.54 5.81
N GLN A 57 5.25 9.65 5.12
CA GLN A 57 6.17 10.68 5.62
C GLN A 57 5.64 11.41 6.86
N HIS A 58 4.36 11.80 6.88
CA HIS A 58 3.83 12.66 7.94
C HIS A 58 3.15 11.92 9.08
N LEU A 59 2.55 10.75 8.86
CA LEU A 59 1.92 10.00 9.95
C LEU A 59 2.94 9.37 10.89
N GLN A 60 4.10 8.92 10.35
CA GLN A 60 5.13 8.19 11.11
C GLN A 60 4.52 7.13 12.05
N ILE A 61 3.46 6.47 11.59
CA ILE A 61 2.64 5.58 12.40
C ILE A 61 3.38 4.26 12.64
N GLN A 62 3.36 3.78 13.89
CA GLN A 62 3.93 2.47 14.21
C GLN A 62 3.13 1.35 13.55
N ARG A 63 3.80 0.27 13.13
CA ARG A 63 3.15 -0.89 12.48
C ARG A 63 2.03 -1.51 13.34
N SER A 64 2.16 -1.48 14.66
CA SER A 64 1.13 -1.95 15.59
C SER A 64 -0.17 -1.16 15.49
N ASP A 65 -0.08 0.17 15.37
CA ASP A 65 -1.22 1.07 15.22
C ASP A 65 -1.76 1.03 13.79
N ALA A 66 -0.88 0.95 12.78
CA ALA A 66 -1.26 0.77 11.39
C ALA A 66 -2.00 -0.56 11.14
N GLY A 67 -1.84 -1.55 12.02
CA GLY A 67 -2.63 -2.79 11.99
C GLY A 67 -4.08 -2.62 12.46
N GLN A 68 -4.41 -1.53 13.17
CA GLN A 68 -5.74 -1.31 13.75
C GLN A 68 -6.70 -0.69 12.74
N ARG A 69 -7.88 -1.31 12.56
CA ARG A 69 -8.89 -0.85 11.59
C ARG A 69 -9.48 0.50 12.00
N GLU A 70 -9.55 0.75 13.29
CA GLU A 70 -10.11 1.94 13.90
C GLU A 70 -9.27 3.17 13.55
N VAL A 71 -7.94 3.03 13.46
CA VAL A 71 -7.05 4.11 13.04
C VAL A 71 -7.38 4.57 11.63
N TRP A 72 -7.50 3.65 10.68
CA TRP A 72 -7.84 3.98 9.31
C TRP A 72 -9.27 4.50 9.16
N SER A 73 -10.20 4.01 9.97
CA SER A 73 -11.57 4.56 10.01
C SER A 73 -11.57 6.00 10.51
N PHE A 74 -10.82 6.29 11.57
CA PHE A 74 -10.65 7.64 12.13
C PHE A 74 -10.03 8.59 11.09
N LEU A 75 -8.90 8.19 10.50
CA LEU A 75 -8.21 9.01 9.49
C LEU A 75 -9.12 9.29 8.29
N THR A 76 -9.77 8.28 7.74
CA THR A 76 -10.62 8.46 6.55
C THR A 76 -11.89 9.26 6.84
N LEU A 77 -12.57 9.02 7.96
CA LEU A 77 -13.89 9.63 8.23
C LEU A 77 -13.81 11.00 8.92
N LEU A 78 -12.79 11.24 9.74
CA LEU A 78 -12.71 12.45 10.57
C LEU A 78 -11.62 13.42 10.10
N VAL A 79 -10.46 12.90 9.70
CA VAL A 79 -9.28 13.71 9.33
C VAL A 79 -9.27 14.06 7.84
N PHE A 80 -9.47 13.07 6.97
CA PHE A 80 -9.40 13.20 5.51
C PHE A 80 -10.70 12.81 4.76
N PRO A 81 -11.91 13.26 5.19
CA PRO A 81 -13.15 12.91 4.52
C PRO A 81 -13.28 13.50 3.10
N ASP A 82 -12.57 14.58 2.84
CA ASP A 82 -12.40 15.22 1.54
C ASP A 82 -11.68 14.31 0.53
N ILE A 83 -10.63 13.61 0.97
CA ILE A 83 -9.91 12.63 0.12
C ILE A 83 -10.82 11.47 -0.25
N LEU A 84 -11.56 10.92 0.73
CA LEU A 84 -12.54 9.85 0.47
C LEU A 84 -13.55 10.30 -0.59
N ARG A 85 -14.17 11.47 -0.40
CA ARG A 85 -15.20 11.98 -1.30
C ARG A 85 -14.66 12.31 -2.70
N ALA A 86 -13.43 12.81 -2.80
CA ALA A 86 -12.80 13.10 -4.08
C ALA A 86 -12.49 11.82 -4.88
N ARG A 87 -12.08 10.75 -4.20
CA ARG A 87 -11.71 9.46 -4.83
C ARG A 87 -12.92 8.56 -5.10
N PHE A 88 -13.88 8.56 -4.19
CA PHE A 88 -15.06 7.71 -4.22
C PHE A 88 -16.32 8.54 -3.91
N PRO A 89 -16.88 9.24 -4.92
CA PRO A 89 -18.07 10.08 -4.75
C PRO A 89 -19.27 9.34 -4.15
N ASP A 90 -19.41 8.05 -4.45
CA ASP A 90 -20.49 7.19 -3.93
C ASP A 90 -20.27 6.73 -2.48
N LEU A 91 -19.19 7.17 -1.83
CA LEU A 91 -18.86 6.90 -0.42
C LEU A 91 -18.97 5.41 -0.04
N GLN A 92 -18.41 4.54 -0.88
CA GLN A 92 -18.41 3.10 -0.68
C GLN A 92 -17.89 2.73 0.72
N ARG A 93 -18.71 2.03 1.52
CA ARG A 93 -18.40 1.66 2.92
C ARG A 93 -17.03 0.98 3.07
N ALA A 94 -16.67 0.08 2.15
CA ALA A 94 -15.39 -0.63 2.19
C ALA A 94 -14.16 0.27 1.95
N ARG A 95 -14.33 1.44 1.34
CA ARG A 95 -13.27 2.45 1.14
C ARG A 95 -13.17 3.41 2.33
N ALA A 96 -14.29 3.62 3.03
CA ALA A 96 -14.41 4.52 4.16
C ALA A 96 -13.95 3.89 5.48
N LEU A 97 -14.39 2.66 5.78
CA LEU A 97 -14.04 1.96 7.01
C LEU A 97 -12.68 1.27 6.89
N GLY A 98 -12.00 1.08 8.02
CA GLY A 98 -10.71 0.41 8.07
C GLY A 98 -10.75 -1.06 7.68
N GLY A 99 -9.62 -1.53 7.15
CA GLY A 99 -9.44 -2.86 6.58
C GLY A 99 -8.70 -2.78 5.25
N GLU A 100 -8.50 -3.94 4.61
CA GLU A 100 -7.67 -4.11 3.40
C GLU A 100 -8.09 -3.24 2.21
N ARG A 101 -9.36 -2.83 2.15
CA ARG A 101 -9.93 -2.04 1.05
C ARG A 101 -10.00 -0.53 1.34
N ASN A 102 -9.65 -0.10 2.56
CA ASN A 102 -9.67 1.31 2.95
C ASN A 102 -8.78 2.14 2.03
N VAL A 103 -9.26 3.33 1.65
CA VAL A 103 -8.58 4.20 0.67
C VAL A 103 -7.21 4.67 1.14
N LEU A 104 -7.06 5.05 2.41
CA LEU A 104 -5.82 5.57 2.95
C LEU A 104 -4.85 4.43 3.31
N TYR A 105 -5.36 3.36 3.91
CA TYR A 105 -4.54 2.19 4.28
C TYR A 105 -3.82 1.62 3.07
N ARG A 106 -4.50 1.46 1.93
CA ARG A 106 -3.90 0.87 0.73
C ARG A 106 -2.73 1.67 0.19
N VAL A 107 -2.89 3.00 0.08
CA VAL A 107 -1.84 3.86 -0.47
C VAL A 107 -0.69 4.03 0.52
N TRP A 108 -0.97 4.05 1.82
CA TRP A 108 0.07 4.02 2.86
C TRP A 108 0.83 2.68 2.84
N LEU A 109 0.12 1.55 2.76
CA LEU A 109 0.73 0.22 2.74
C LEU A 109 1.59 0.01 1.49
N ARG A 110 1.18 0.56 0.33
CA ARG A 110 2.02 0.60 -0.88
C ARG A 110 3.36 1.26 -0.57
N GLN A 111 3.32 2.44 0.03
CA GLN A 111 4.53 3.19 0.34
C GLN A 111 5.40 2.50 1.39
N GLU A 112 4.80 1.94 2.45
CA GLU A 112 5.47 1.19 3.51
C GLU A 112 6.24 -0.03 2.96
N LEU A 113 5.64 -0.78 2.03
CA LEU A 113 6.24 -2.01 1.53
C LEU A 113 7.19 -1.78 0.34
N LEU A 114 6.90 -0.79 -0.50
CA LEU A 114 7.55 -0.65 -1.80
C LEU A 114 8.41 0.61 -1.91
N GLY A 115 8.25 1.60 -1.02
CA GLY A 115 9.07 2.80 -1.01
C GLY A 115 9.06 3.55 -2.34
N ASP A 116 10.23 3.68 -2.95
CA ASP A 116 10.46 4.30 -4.26
C ASP A 116 9.79 3.58 -5.44
N LEU A 117 9.43 2.30 -5.28
CA LEU A 117 8.72 1.52 -6.31
C LEU A 117 7.21 1.82 -6.32
N ALA A 118 6.66 2.47 -5.30
CA ALA A 118 5.26 2.93 -5.24
C ALA A 118 5.00 4.22 -6.06
N ARG A 119 5.83 4.52 -7.05
CA ARG A 119 5.72 5.69 -7.93
C ARG A 119 4.60 5.55 -8.97
N SER A 120 4.24 6.66 -9.61
CA SER A 120 3.36 6.73 -10.79
C SER A 120 4.19 6.88 -12.07
N GLY A 121 3.60 6.58 -13.23
CA GLY A 121 4.20 6.80 -14.55
C GLY A 121 4.16 5.57 -15.48
N PRO A 122 4.66 5.70 -16.73
CA PRO A 122 4.58 4.64 -17.76
C PRO A 122 5.22 3.32 -17.32
N ASN A 123 6.33 3.39 -16.60
CA ASN A 123 7.11 2.24 -16.12
C ASN A 123 6.86 1.95 -14.63
N ALA A 124 5.70 2.35 -14.11
CA ALA A 124 5.30 2.06 -12.73
C ALA A 124 4.49 0.75 -12.63
N LEU A 125 4.28 0.28 -11.40
CA LEU A 125 3.30 -0.76 -11.12
C LEU A 125 1.89 -0.23 -11.37
N ARG A 126 1.06 -1.05 -12.03
CA ARG A 126 -0.35 -0.73 -12.29
C ARG A 126 -1.22 -1.13 -11.09
N GLU A 127 -2.45 -0.61 -11.04
CA GLU A 127 -3.38 -0.88 -9.93
C GLU A 127 -3.61 -2.38 -9.69
N ASP A 128 -3.79 -3.16 -10.76
CA ASP A 128 -3.99 -4.62 -10.65
C ASP A 128 -2.74 -5.32 -10.12
N GLU A 129 -1.55 -4.80 -10.40
CA GLU A 129 -0.28 -5.37 -9.93
C GLU A 129 -0.06 -5.07 -8.44
N PHE A 130 -0.41 -3.87 -7.99
CA PHE A 130 -0.52 -3.58 -6.55
C PHE A 130 -1.51 -4.52 -5.88
N VAL A 131 -2.67 -4.80 -6.49
CA VAL A 131 -3.62 -5.79 -5.94
C VAL A 131 -2.99 -7.17 -5.84
N GLN A 132 -2.29 -7.63 -6.89
CA GLN A 132 -1.61 -8.94 -6.86
C GLN A 132 -0.51 -9.02 -5.80
N LEU A 133 0.20 -7.93 -5.50
CA LEU A 133 1.25 -7.88 -4.48
C LEU A 133 0.67 -7.79 -3.06
N LEU A 134 -0.31 -6.91 -2.85
CA LEU A 134 -0.71 -6.45 -1.51
C LEU A 134 -1.88 -7.21 -0.91
N GLU A 135 -2.83 -7.69 -1.72
CA GLU A 135 -3.98 -8.45 -1.19
C GLU A 135 -3.60 -9.91 -0.86
N ARG A 136 -2.41 -10.35 -1.27
CA ARG A 136 -1.87 -11.67 -0.96
C ARG A 136 -1.14 -11.61 0.39
N ARG A 137 -1.89 -11.77 1.48
CA ARG A 137 -1.38 -11.65 2.88
C ARG A 137 -0.09 -12.43 3.18
N ALA A 138 0.13 -13.57 2.52
CA ALA A 138 1.34 -14.36 2.70
C ALA A 138 2.60 -13.64 2.19
N VAL A 139 2.46 -12.84 1.14
CA VAL A 139 3.54 -12.01 0.57
C VAL A 139 3.60 -10.66 1.28
N ALA A 140 2.46 -9.99 1.46
CA ALA A 140 2.41 -8.64 2.03
C ALA A 140 2.94 -8.54 3.47
N ARG A 141 2.93 -9.65 4.23
CA ARG A 141 3.53 -9.71 5.59
C ARG A 141 5.06 -9.72 5.59
N ILE A 142 5.68 -9.95 4.44
CA ILE A 142 7.13 -10.06 4.24
C ILE A 142 7.56 -8.89 3.34
N PRO A 143 7.96 -7.73 3.90
CA PRO A 143 8.18 -6.52 3.11
C PRO A 143 9.23 -6.67 2.02
N HIS A 144 10.35 -7.33 2.35
CA HIS A 144 11.43 -7.55 1.40
C HIS A 144 10.99 -8.46 0.23
N LEU A 145 10.16 -9.50 0.47
CA LEU A 145 9.55 -10.31 -0.60
C LEU A 145 8.66 -9.47 -1.51
N SER A 146 7.80 -8.62 -0.93
CA SER A 146 6.93 -7.73 -1.70
C SER A 146 7.75 -6.81 -2.63
N ARG A 147 8.87 -6.29 -2.12
CA ARG A 147 9.78 -5.46 -2.89
C ARG A 147 10.48 -6.24 -4.01
N ILE A 148 11.06 -7.41 -3.72
CA ILE A 148 11.72 -8.25 -4.73
C ILE A 148 10.74 -8.60 -5.85
N CYS A 149 9.51 -9.01 -5.52
CA CYS A 149 8.49 -9.28 -6.53
C CYS A 149 8.15 -8.05 -7.38
N ALA A 150 8.05 -6.88 -6.77
CA ALA A 150 7.83 -5.62 -7.50
C ALA A 150 8.97 -5.31 -8.46
N GLU A 151 10.23 -5.47 -8.03
CA GLU A 151 11.41 -5.29 -8.88
C GLU A 151 11.34 -6.19 -10.11
N GLU A 152 11.07 -7.49 -9.91
CA GLU A 152 10.96 -8.45 -11.02
C GLU A 152 9.81 -8.10 -11.98
N ILE A 153 8.65 -7.69 -11.48
CA ILE A 153 7.53 -7.23 -12.33
C ILE A 153 7.96 -6.02 -13.17
N LEU A 154 8.69 -5.07 -12.59
CA LEU A 154 9.11 -3.87 -13.28
C LEU A 154 10.16 -4.11 -14.38
N THR A 155 10.88 -5.24 -14.34
CA THR A 155 11.79 -5.62 -15.45
C THR A 155 11.05 -6.07 -16.71
N GLN A 156 9.75 -6.35 -16.61
CA GLN A 156 8.97 -6.84 -17.73
C GLN A 156 8.33 -5.69 -18.50
N ASP A 157 8.61 -5.63 -19.80
CA ASP A 157 8.03 -4.67 -20.73
C ASP A 157 7.00 -5.38 -21.64
N HIS A 158 5.75 -5.44 -21.18
CA HIS A 158 4.67 -6.03 -21.96
C HIS A 158 3.37 -5.23 -21.79
N PRO A 159 2.63 -4.93 -22.88
CA PRO A 159 1.36 -4.19 -22.80
C PRO A 159 0.34 -4.86 -21.87
N ASN A 160 0.28 -6.20 -21.88
CA ASN A 160 -0.57 -7.00 -21.01
C ASN A 160 0.19 -7.64 -19.82
N ARG A 161 1.25 -7.00 -19.33
CA ARG A 161 2.08 -7.49 -18.20
C ARG A 161 1.29 -8.05 -17.01
N PRO A 162 0.17 -7.44 -16.56
CA PRO A 162 -0.61 -7.97 -15.43
C PRO A 162 -1.09 -9.42 -15.64
N ASP A 163 -1.57 -9.74 -16.83
CA ASP A 163 -2.17 -11.04 -17.12
C ASP A 163 -1.14 -12.08 -17.55
N VAL A 164 -0.21 -11.70 -18.43
CA VAL A 164 0.76 -12.66 -19.01
C VAL A 164 1.89 -12.98 -18.03
N PHE A 165 2.27 -12.03 -17.17
CA PHE A 165 3.40 -12.20 -16.28
C PHE A 165 3.00 -12.10 -14.81
N THR A 166 2.49 -10.95 -14.37
CA THR A 166 2.33 -10.65 -12.94
C THR A 166 1.43 -11.65 -12.23
N ARG A 167 0.27 -11.99 -12.81
CA ARG A 167 -0.67 -12.94 -12.17
C ARG A 167 -0.10 -14.37 -12.11
N PRO A 168 0.43 -14.98 -13.19
CA PRO A 168 1.13 -16.27 -13.13
C PRO A 168 2.32 -16.27 -12.16
N PHE A 169 3.20 -15.28 -12.26
CA PHE A 169 4.39 -15.13 -11.41
C PHE A 169 4.02 -15.09 -9.93
N MET A 170 3.08 -14.22 -9.56
CA MET A 170 2.66 -14.12 -8.16
C MET A 170 2.02 -15.41 -7.66
N LYS A 171 1.32 -16.19 -8.51
CA LYS A 171 0.76 -17.51 -8.11
C LYS A 171 1.86 -18.49 -7.71
N LEU A 172 2.97 -18.50 -8.45
CA LEU A 172 4.13 -19.32 -8.12
C LEU A 172 4.80 -18.84 -6.81
N VAL A 173 5.00 -17.54 -6.65
CA VAL A 173 5.56 -16.97 -5.41
C VAL A 173 4.69 -17.32 -4.19
N VAL A 174 3.37 -17.16 -4.27
CA VAL A 174 2.48 -17.54 -3.17
C VAL A 174 2.56 -19.02 -2.86
N ARG A 175 2.74 -19.90 -3.85
CA ARG A 175 2.91 -21.33 -3.59
C ARG A 175 4.11 -21.60 -2.68
N LEU A 176 5.19 -20.82 -2.79
CA LEU A 176 6.36 -20.96 -1.91
C LEU A 176 6.06 -20.60 -0.46
N THR A 177 5.10 -19.70 -0.20
CA THR A 177 4.73 -19.27 1.16
C THR A 177 4.02 -20.35 1.99
N GLY A 178 3.60 -21.45 1.37
CA GLY A 178 2.98 -22.58 2.06
C GLY A 178 4.00 -23.48 2.77
N PRO A 179 4.96 -24.09 2.04
CA PRO A 179 5.94 -25.00 2.62
C PRO A 179 7.15 -24.31 3.26
N LEU A 180 7.42 -23.03 2.95
CA LEU A 180 8.60 -22.31 3.43
C LEU A 180 8.20 -21.12 4.29
N ASP A 181 8.90 -20.92 5.42
CA ASP A 181 8.90 -19.65 6.11
C ASP A 181 9.84 -18.67 5.41
N LEU A 182 9.34 -18.03 4.36
CA LEU A 182 10.10 -17.07 3.57
C LEU A 182 10.56 -15.84 4.38
N GLY A 183 9.99 -15.59 5.56
CA GLY A 183 10.43 -14.50 6.43
C GLY A 183 11.75 -14.79 7.14
N ALA A 184 12.13 -16.06 7.27
CA ALA A 184 13.37 -16.51 7.86
C ALA A 184 14.48 -16.78 6.83
N VAL A 185 14.15 -16.75 5.54
CA VAL A 185 15.10 -16.99 4.44
C VAL A 185 15.97 -15.74 4.22
N PRO A 186 17.30 -15.87 4.11
CA PRO A 186 18.18 -14.74 3.77
C PRO A 186 17.80 -14.08 2.44
N GLU A 187 18.01 -12.77 2.33
CA GLU A 187 17.55 -12.00 1.17
C GLU A 187 18.10 -12.53 -0.17
N ASP A 188 19.39 -12.89 -0.23
CA ASP A 188 20.02 -13.41 -1.46
C ASP A 188 19.39 -14.73 -1.91
N GLU A 189 19.11 -15.64 -0.97
CA GLU A 189 18.45 -16.90 -1.27
C GLU A 189 17.00 -16.68 -1.70
N LEU A 190 16.30 -15.73 -1.06
CA LEU A 190 14.95 -15.37 -1.44
C LEU A 190 14.90 -14.76 -2.85
N ARG A 191 15.85 -13.89 -3.21
CA ARG A 191 16.00 -13.39 -4.58
C ARG A 191 16.19 -14.53 -5.56
N GLY A 192 17.02 -15.52 -5.23
CA GLY A 192 17.19 -16.73 -6.02
C GLY A 192 15.89 -17.53 -6.19
N LEU A 193 15.10 -17.72 -5.12
CA LEU A 193 13.80 -18.39 -5.16
C LEU A 193 12.80 -17.67 -6.06
N VAL A 194 12.73 -16.34 -5.96
CA VAL A 194 11.84 -15.50 -6.76
C VAL A 194 12.27 -15.49 -8.23
N ALA A 195 13.56 -15.36 -8.51
CA ALA A 195 14.11 -15.41 -9.87
C ALA A 195 13.80 -16.74 -10.58
N ARG A 196 13.83 -17.86 -9.85
CA ARG A 196 13.38 -19.16 -10.39
C ARG A 196 11.90 -19.16 -10.78
N GLN A 197 11.04 -18.51 -9.98
CA GLN A 197 9.62 -18.39 -10.34
C GLN A 197 9.42 -17.48 -11.55
N ARG A 198 10.21 -16.40 -11.68
CA ARG A 198 10.22 -15.57 -12.89
C ARG A 198 10.56 -16.41 -14.11
N GLN A 199 11.68 -17.14 -14.06
CA GLN A 199 12.14 -17.93 -15.21
C GLN A 199 11.10 -18.96 -15.64
N ALA A 200 10.48 -19.67 -14.69
CA ALA A 200 9.42 -20.64 -14.99
C ALA A 200 8.21 -20.03 -15.73
N VAL A 201 7.86 -18.76 -15.44
CA VAL A 201 6.82 -18.06 -16.21
C VAL A 201 7.31 -17.75 -17.61
N LEU A 202 8.53 -17.22 -17.76
CA LEU A 202 9.10 -16.88 -19.06
C LEU A 202 9.25 -18.08 -19.98
N ASP A 203 9.62 -19.24 -19.44
CA ASP A 203 9.72 -20.50 -20.20
C ASP A 203 8.35 -21.02 -20.67
N SER A 204 7.25 -20.47 -20.14
CA SER A 204 5.86 -20.85 -20.47
C SER A 204 5.13 -19.82 -21.34
N LEU A 205 5.79 -18.72 -21.73
CA LEU A 205 5.25 -17.67 -22.61
C LEU A 205 5.55 -17.98 -24.08
#